data_AF-A0A7Y5WT45-F1
#
_entry.id   AF-A0A7Y5WT45-F1
#
_cell.length_a   1.000
_cell.length_b   1.000
_cell.length_c   1.000
_cell.angle_alpha   90.00
_cell.angle_beta   90.00
_cell.angle_gamma   90.00
#
_symmetry.space_group_name_H-M   'P 1'
#
loop_
_entity.id
_entity.type
_entity.pdbx_description
1 polymer ?
#
loop_
_entity_poly.entity_id
_entity_poly.type
_entity_poly.pdbx_seq_one_letter_code
_entity_poly.pdbx_strand_id
1 'polypeptide(L)'
;SYSAEDGPPAPAARGVAPVRIFTDADGTRWQVSERPFADYDRRRGLSLIFASDAAVRRVREYPANWFLLSDEELSALSWKA
;
A
#
# COMPACT_ATOMS: atom_id res chain seq x y z
N SER A 1 44.99 -4.58 18.93
CA SER A 1 43.78 -5.38 18.67
C SER A 1 42.62 -4.44 18.43
N TYR A 2 42.26 -4.21 17.17
CA TYR A 2 41.13 -3.35 16.80
C TYR A 2 39.91 -4.26 16.60
N SER A 3 38.95 -4.18 17.52
CA SER A 3 37.65 -4.84 17.38
C SER A 3 36.80 -4.03 16.41
N ALA A 4 36.54 -4.59 15.24
CA ALA A 4 35.78 -3.96 14.16
C ALA A 4 34.38 -4.58 14.07
N GLU A 5 33.50 -4.34 15.04
CA GLU A 5 32.13 -4.87 15.00
C GLU A 5 31.15 -3.87 15.66
N ASP A 6 31.21 -2.59 15.27
CA ASP A 6 30.11 -1.65 15.55
C ASP A 6 29.90 -0.79 14.29
N GLY A 7 29.58 -1.48 13.20
CA GLY A 7 29.00 -0.81 12.03
C GLY A 7 27.60 -0.34 12.39
N PRO A 8 27.16 0.85 11.96
CA PRO A 8 25.79 1.29 12.19
C PRO A 8 24.84 0.20 11.70
N PRO A 9 23.74 -0.11 12.42
CA PRO A 9 22.78 -1.09 11.95
C PRO A 9 22.39 -0.69 10.52
N ALA A 10 22.50 -1.64 9.59
CA ALA A 10 22.07 -1.47 8.21
C ALA A 10 20.73 -0.72 8.23
N PRO A 11 20.54 0.33 7.41
CA PRO A 11 19.32 1.13 7.46
C PRO A 11 18.15 0.17 7.38
N ALA A 12 17.37 0.09 8.46
CA ALA A 12 16.24 -0.83 8.61
C ALA A 12 15.54 -0.89 7.27
N ALA A 13 15.57 -2.07 6.63
CA ALA A 13 15.07 -2.27 5.28
C ALA A 13 13.77 -1.47 5.17
N ARG A 14 13.81 -0.37 4.41
CA ARG A 14 12.64 0.49 4.20
C ARG A 14 11.60 -0.44 3.59
N GLY A 15 10.74 -1.00 4.43
CA GLY A 15 9.90 -2.14 4.07
C GLY A 15 9.16 -1.75 2.81
N VAL A 16 9.43 -2.46 1.72
CA VAL A 16 8.69 -2.24 0.48
C VAL A 16 7.24 -2.44 0.85
N ALA A 17 6.45 -1.36 0.80
CA ALA A 17 5.05 -1.42 1.16
C ALA A 17 4.38 -2.53 0.33
N PRO A 18 3.55 -3.40 0.94
CA PRO A 18 2.97 -4.53 0.25
C PRO A 18 2.18 -4.05 -0.98
N VAL A 19 2.41 -4.75 -2.11
CA VAL A 19 1.69 -4.51 -3.37
C VAL A 19 0.93 -5.77 -3.73
N ARG A 20 -0.37 -5.62 -4.01
CA ARG A 20 -1.21 -6.71 -4.50
C ARG A 20 -1.75 -6.39 -5.87
N ILE A 21 -1.94 -7.42 -6.70
CA ILE A 21 -2.61 -7.31 -7.99
C ILE A 21 -3.85 -8.20 -7.95
N PHE A 22 -4.96 -7.70 -8.48
CA PHE A 22 -6.18 -8.48 -8.73
C PHE A 22 -6.85 -8.03 -10.03
N THR A 23 -7.81 -8.82 -10.52
CA THR A 23 -8.66 -8.47 -11.66
C THR A 23 -10.10 -8.39 -11.16
N ASP A 24 -10.80 -7.27 -11.43
CA ASP A 24 -12.20 -7.13 -11.04
C ASP A 24 -13.17 -7.87 -12.00
N ALA A 25 -14.47 -7.80 -11.70
CA ALA A 25 -15.51 -8.45 -12.49
C ALA A 25 -15.62 -7.90 -13.93
N ASP A 26 -15.15 -6.67 -14.17
CA ASP A 26 -15.13 -6.03 -15.49
C ASP A 26 -13.86 -6.40 -16.29
N GLY A 27 -12.97 -7.22 -15.71
CA GLY A 27 -11.71 -7.62 -16.34
C GLY A 27 -10.59 -6.57 -16.17
N THR A 28 -10.80 -5.55 -15.35
CA THR A 28 -9.79 -4.50 -15.12
C THR A 28 -8.74 -5.00 -14.14
N ARG A 29 -7.47 -4.92 -14.54
CA ARG A 29 -6.33 -5.24 -13.68
C ARG A 29 -6.01 -4.06 -12.77
N TRP A 30 -6.04 -4.30 -11.47
CA TRP A 30 -5.73 -3.33 -10.44
C TRP A 30 -4.46 -3.68 -9.69
N GLN A 31 -3.62 -2.68 -9.46
CA GLN A 31 -2.51 -2.73 -8.54
C GLN A 31 -2.89 -1.94 -7.28
N VAL A 32 -2.79 -2.59 -6.13
CA VAL A 32 -3.17 -2.04 -4.82
C VAL A 32 -1.92 -1.88 -3.96
N SER A 33 -1.72 -0.69 -3.40
CA SER A 33 -0.58 -0.42 -2.51
C SER A 33 -0.90 0.66 -1.47
N GLU A 34 -0.29 0.56 -0.30
CA GLU A 34 -0.34 1.64 0.70
C GLU A 34 0.63 2.76 0.36
N ARG A 35 0.16 4.00 0.46
CA ARG A 35 0.97 5.21 0.26
C ARG A 35 0.77 6.17 1.43
N PRO A 36 1.85 6.75 1.98
CA PRO A 36 1.71 7.85 2.92
C PRO A 36 1.03 9.05 2.24
N PHE A 37 0.30 9.84 3.01
CA PHE A 37 -0.13 11.15 2.52
C PHE A 37 1.09 11.98 2.09
N ALA A 38 0.92 12.79 1.03
CA ALA A 38 1.99 13.67 0.57
C ALA A 38 2.49 14.56 1.72
N ASP A 39 3.80 14.78 1.79
CA ASP A 39 4.53 15.37 2.94
C ASP A 39 3.96 16.71 3.48
N TYR A 40 3.11 17.40 2.72
CA TYR A 40 2.46 18.64 3.15
C TYR A 40 1.24 18.43 4.07
N ASP A 41 0.66 17.23 4.11
CA ASP A 41 -0.44 16.90 5.02
C ASP A 41 0.12 16.55 6.40
N ARG A 42 -0.08 17.45 7.36
CA ARG A 42 0.36 17.26 8.76
C ARG A 42 -0.40 16.14 9.46
N ARG A 43 -1.43 15.56 8.83
CA ARG A 43 -2.14 14.38 9.33
C ARG A 43 -1.32 13.15 8.96
N ARG A 44 -0.74 12.50 9.97
CA ARG A 44 -0.08 11.19 9.78
C ARG A 44 -1.14 10.16 9.39
N GLY A 45 -1.11 9.71 8.15
CA GLY A 45 -1.99 8.63 7.71
C GLY A 45 -1.52 8.00 6.41
N LEU A 46 -1.92 6.75 6.23
CA LEU A 46 -1.72 5.97 5.02
C LEU A 46 -3.02 5.98 4.20
N SER A 47 -2.91 5.82 2.90
CA SER A 47 -4.03 5.55 2.01
C SER A 47 -3.76 4.30 1.22
N LEU A 48 -4.82 3.55 0.96
CA LEU A 48 -4.78 2.46 0.01
C LEU A 48 -5.07 3.01 -1.39
N ILE A 49 -4.11 2.84 -2.30
CA ILE A 49 -4.20 3.28 -3.68
C ILE A 49 -4.50 2.09 -4.56
N PHE A 50 -5.59 2.18 -5.32
CA PHE A 50 -5.94 1.26 -6.40
C PHE A 50 -5.59 1.96 -7.72
N ALA A 51 -4.70 1.39 -8.49
CA ALA A 51 -4.27 1.93 -9.79
C ALA A 51 -4.48 0.88 -10.89
N SER A 52 -5.10 1.31 -11.98
CA SER A 52 -5.17 0.60 -13.25
C SER A 52 -4.70 1.54 -14.37
N ASP A 53 -4.67 1.04 -15.60
CA ASP A 53 -4.33 1.87 -16.78
C ASP A 53 -5.37 2.99 -17.00
N ALA A 54 -6.63 2.75 -16.66
CA ALA A 54 -7.73 3.68 -16.91
C ALA A 54 -8.05 4.60 -15.73
N ALA A 55 -7.69 4.23 -14.49
CA ALA A 55 -8.14 4.93 -13.31
C ALA A 55 -7.22 4.78 -12.10
N VAL A 56 -7.29 5.77 -11.20
CA VAL A 56 -6.68 5.72 -9.87
C VAL A 56 -7.74 6.07 -8.84
N ARG A 57 -7.87 5.24 -7.79
CA ARG A 57 -8.75 5.45 -6.65
C ARG A 57 -7.94 5.44 -5.36
N ARG A 58 -8.35 6.29 -4.41
CA ARG A 58 -7.71 6.42 -3.11
C ARG A 58 -8.75 6.16 -2.03
N VAL A 59 -8.46 5.19 -1.16
CA VAL A 59 -9.28 4.84 0.00
C VAL A 59 -8.50 5.20 1.26
N ARG A 60 -9.13 5.95 2.17
CA ARG A 60 -8.52 6.37 3.44
C ARG A 60 -8.87 5.45 4.61
N GLU A 61 -10.04 4.84 4.56
CA GLU A 61 -10.55 3.93 5.59
C GLU A 61 -10.54 2.51 5.04
N TYR A 62 -9.60 1.70 5.52
CA TYR A 62 -9.42 0.33 5.07
C TYR A 62 -8.90 -0.54 6.22
N PRO A 63 -9.18 -1.85 6.21
CA PRO A 63 -8.76 -2.72 7.30
C PRO A 63 -7.25 -3.01 7.20
N ALA A 64 -6.58 -3.19 8.34
CA ALA A 64 -5.13 -3.44 8.39
C ALA A 64 -4.72 -4.73 7.64
N ASN A 65 -5.64 -5.70 7.52
CA ASN A 65 -5.45 -6.94 6.78
C ASN A 65 -5.96 -6.87 5.33
N TRP A 66 -6.06 -5.67 4.72
CA TRP A 66 -6.55 -5.48 3.35
C TRP A 66 -5.90 -6.43 2.33
N PHE A 67 -4.62 -6.79 2.55
CA PHE A 67 -3.87 -7.67 1.66
C PHE A 67 -4.44 -9.10 1.59
N LEU A 68 -5.20 -9.53 2.62
CA LEU A 68 -5.82 -10.85 2.72
C LEU A 68 -7.28 -10.90 2.23
N LEU A 69 -7.87 -9.75 1.88
CA LEU A 69 -9.25 -9.68 1.39
C LEU A 69 -9.42 -10.50 0.09
N SER A 70 -10.62 -10.95 -0.25
CA SER A 70 -10.87 -11.51 -1.58
C SER A 70 -10.79 -10.42 -2.67
N ASP A 71 -10.71 -10.83 -3.93
CA ASP A 71 -10.73 -9.87 -5.05
C ASP A 71 -12.07 -9.10 -5.11
N GLU A 72 -13.17 -9.75 -4.73
CA GLU A 72 -14.49 -9.12 -4.61
C GLU A 72 -14.51 -8.08 -3.49
N GLU A 73 -13.95 -8.40 -2.32
CA GLU A 73 -13.85 -7.49 -1.18
C GLU A 73 -12.94 -6.29 -1.50
N LEU A 74 -11.84 -6.50 -2.21
CA LEU A 74 -10.98 -5.41 -2.70
C LEU A 74 -11.69 -4.52 -3.71
N SER A 75 -12.43 -5.10 -4.64
CA SER A 75 -13.23 -4.35 -5.60
C SER A 75 -14.26 -3.48 -4.88
N ALA A 76 -15.03 -4.05 -3.94
CA ALA A 76 -16.00 -3.31 -3.14
C ALA A 76 -15.35 -2.21 -2.29
N LEU A 77 -14.19 -2.48 -1.69
CA LEU A 77 -13.42 -1.50 -0.92
C LEU A 77 -12.99 -0.30 -1.77
N SER A 78 -12.64 -0.50 -3.04
CA SER A 78 -12.18 0.56 -3.94
C SER A 78 -13.21 1.67 -4.18
N TRP A 79 -14.49 1.42 -3.86
CA TRP A 79 -15.60 2.36 -4.00
C TRP A 79 -15.92 3.13 -2.71
N LYS A 80 -15.27 2.80 -1.58
CA LYS A 80 -15.42 3.56 -0.34
C LYS A 80 -14.55 4.82 -0.39
N ALA A 81 -15.19 5.98 -0.27
CA ALA A 81 -14.55 7.30 -0.31
C ALA A 81 -13.71 7.60 0.95
#